data_AF-A0A396HJC1-F1
#
_entry.id   AF-A0A396HJC1-F1
#
_cell.length_a   1.000
_cell.length_b   1.000
_cell.length_c   1.000
_cell.angle_alpha   90.00
_cell.angle_beta   90.00
_cell.angle_gamma   90.00
#
_symmetry.space_group_name_H-M   'P 1'
#
loop_
_entity.id
_entity.type
_entity.pdbx_description
1 polymer ?
#
loop_
_entity_poly.entity_id
_entity_poly.type
_entity_poly.pdbx_seq_one_letter_code
_entity_poly.pdbx_strand_id
1 'polypeptide(L)' 'MLGYSRLIYMNMSYLYGKKFVGAINSLIKSLREELYNEPYDQINWNKARNTVAKVCQFIIYIFKRNFY' A
#
# COMPACT_ATOMS: atom_id res chain seq x y z
N MET A 1 23.66 -5.22 -0.12
CA MET A 1 22.23 -5.18 0.27
C MET A 1 21.52 -3.84 -0.07
N LEU A 2 21.99 -3.04 -1.05
CA LEU A 2 21.42 -1.72 -1.38
C LEU A 2 20.92 -1.58 -2.84
N GLY A 3 21.32 -2.48 -3.75
CA GLY A 3 20.99 -2.36 -5.18
C GLY A 3 19.52 -2.66 -5.50
N TYR A 4 18.99 -3.78 -5.02
CA TYR A 4 17.63 -4.23 -5.35
C TYR A 4 16.54 -3.30 -4.77
N SER A 5 16.70 -2.87 -3.51
CA SER A 5 15.73 -1.97 -2.87
C SER A 5 15.64 -0.64 -3.61
N ARG A 6 16.77 -0.06 -4.04
CA ARG A 6 16.78 1.22 -4.77
C ARG A 6 16.06 1.14 -6.11
N LEU A 7 16.25 0.04 -6.85
CA LEU A 7 15.56 -0.17 -8.13
C LEU A 7 14.04 -0.29 -7.94
N ILE A 8 13.59 -1.01 -6.90
CA ILE A 8 12.17 -1.15 -6.58
C ILE A 8 11.56 0.19 -6.17
N TYR A 9 12.17 0.91 -5.23
CA TYR A 9 11.66 2.22 -4.78
C TYR A 9 11.66 3.25 -5.91
N MET A 10 12.68 3.28 -6.77
CA MET A 10 12.75 4.21 -7.90
C MET A 10 11.59 3.98 -8.89
N ASN A 11 11.32 2.72 -9.25
CA ASN A 11 10.19 2.38 -10.12
C ASN A 11 8.84 2.75 -9.48
N MET A 12 8.68 2.49 -8.19
CA MET A 12 7.46 2.84 -7.45
C MET A 12 7.26 4.36 -7.35
N SER A 13 8.32 5.12 -7.06
CA SER A 13 8.25 6.59 -6.99
C SER A 13 7.87 7.22 -8.34
N TYR A 14 8.39 6.68 -9.44
CA TYR A 14 8.04 7.15 -10.79
C TYR A 14 6.56 6.93 -11.11
N LEU A 15 6.03 5.73 -10.82
CA LEU A 15 4.61 5.42 -11.00
C LEU A 15 3.71 6.26 -10.10
N TYR A 16 4.13 6.48 -8.84
CA TYR A 16 3.41 7.30 -7.88
C TYR A 16 3.32 8.77 -8.34
N GLY A 17 4.41 9.33 -8.85
CA GLY A 17 4.44 10.69 -9.40
C GLY A 17 3.55 10.84 -10.64
N LYS A 18 3.54 9.85 -11.53
CA LYS A 18 2.67 9.82 -12.72
C LYS A 18 1.19 9.61 -12.37
N LYS A 19 0.87 9.15 -11.15
CA LYS A 19 -0.47 8.72 -10.71
C LYS A 19 -1.12 7.81 -11.76
N PHE A 20 -0.38 6.81 -12.22
CA PHE A 20 -0.89 5.90 -13.24
C PHE A 20 -2.05 5.08 -12.66
N VAL A 21 -3.25 5.30 -13.19
CA VAL A 21 -4.47 4.57 -12.82
C VAL A 21 -4.94 3.80 -14.05
N GLY A 22 -5.15 2.49 -13.88
CA GLY A 22 -5.74 1.64 -14.92
C GLY A 22 -7.24 1.91 -15.09
N ALA A 23 -7.81 1.48 -16.22
CA ALA A 23 -9.25 1.56 -16.43
C ALA A 23 -10.02 0.78 -15.34
N ILE A 24 -11.10 1.38 -14.82
CA ILE A 24 -11.94 0.74 -13.80
C ILE A 24 -12.88 -0.22 -14.50
N ASN A 25 -12.51 -1.50 -14.48
CA ASN A 25 -13.35 -2.60 -14.98
C ASN A 25 -14.35 -3.07 -13.92
N SER A 26 -15.41 -3.77 -14.35
CA SER A 26 -16.40 -4.39 -13.45
C SER A 26 -15.76 -5.31 -12.40
N LEU A 27 -14.73 -6.06 -12.79
CA LEU A 27 -13.93 -6.89 -11.88
C LEU A 27 -13.24 -6.10 -10.76
N ILE A 28 -12.75 -4.88 -11.06
CA ILE A 28 -12.10 -4.04 -10.05
C ILE A 28 -13.14 -3.54 -9.04
N LYS A 29 -14.37 -3.30 -9.49
CA LYS A 29 -15.46 -2.88 -8.60
C LYS A 29 -15.85 -4.00 -7.63
N SER A 30 -16.02 -5.23 -8.12
CA SER A 30 -16.33 -6.38 -7.25
C SER A 30 -15.22 -6.65 -6.23
N LEU A 31 -13.95 -6.53 -6.64
CA LEU A 31 -12.81 -6.68 -5.73
C LEU A 31 -12.79 -5.61 -4.63
N ARG A 32 -13.20 -4.38 -4.93
CA ARG A 32 -13.28 -3.30 -3.92
C ARG A 32 -14.35 -3.59 -2.86
N GLU A 33 -15.47 -4.18 -3.27
CA GLU A 33 -16.55 -4.57 -2.36
C GLU A 33 -16.16 -5.77 -1.47
N GLU A 34 -15.31 -6.69 -1.98
CA GLU A 34 -14.81 -7.83 -1.21
C GLU A 34 -13.72 -7.44 -0.21
N LEU A 35 -12.78 -6.57 -0.59
CA LEU A 35 -11.63 -6.21 0.25
C LEU A 35 -11.97 -5.22 1.38
N TYR A 36 -12.97 -4.36 1.17
CA TYR A 36 -13.29 -3.29 2.10
C TYR A 36 -14.69 -3.47 2.67
N ASN A 37 -14.79 -3.46 4.00
CA ASN A 37 -16.08 -3.54 4.69
C ASN A 37 -16.88 -2.23 4.60
N GLU A 38 -16.22 -1.11 4.27
CA GLU A 38 -16.82 0.21 4.12
C GLU A 38 -16.93 0.60 2.64
N PRO A 39 -17.95 1.39 2.25
CA PRO A 39 -18.08 1.84 0.87
C PRO A 39 -16.84 2.63 0.46
N TYR A 40 -16.25 2.26 -0.68
CA TYR A 40 -14.96 2.80 -1.18
C TYR A 40 -14.90 4.33 -1.22
N ASP A 41 -16.03 4.98 -1.49
CA ASP A 41 -16.16 6.44 -1.57
C ASP A 41 -16.09 7.15 -0.21
N GLN A 42 -16.38 6.44 0.90
CA GLN A 42 -16.31 7.00 2.26
C GLN A 42 -14.96 6.74 2.93
N ILE A 43 -14.09 5.94 2.32
CA ILE A 43 -12.78 5.60 2.87
C ILE A 43 -11.90 6.85 2.90
N ASN A 44 -11.48 7.25 4.10
CA ASN A 44 -10.52 8.32 4.26
C ASN A 44 -9.09 7.81 4.00
N TRP A 45 -8.67 7.85 2.73
CA TRP A 45 -7.33 7.43 2.30
C TRP A 45 -6.17 8.14 3.03
N ASN A 46 -6.39 9.35 3.56
CA ASN A 46 -5.37 10.05 4.34
C ASN A 46 -5.09 9.38 5.68
N LYS A 47 -6.13 8.87 6.35
CA LYS A 47 -5.99 8.11 7.60
C LYS A 47 -5.42 6.71 7.35
N ALA A 48 -5.85 6.07 6.25
CA ALA A 48 -5.43 4.71 5.89
C ALA A 48 -3.92 4.55 5.67
N ARG A 49 -3.18 5.60 5.30
CA ARG A 49 -1.71 5.56 5.10
C ARG A 49 -0.93 5.07 6.32
N ASN A 50 -1.42 5.36 7.52
CA ASN A 50 -0.78 4.97 8.77
C ASN A 50 -1.46 3.77 9.44
N THR A 51 -2.50 3.22 8.82
CA THR A 51 -3.28 2.11 9.36
C THR A 51 -2.71 0.80 8.84
N VAL A 52 -1.78 0.21 9.61
CA VAL A 52 -1.24 -1.12 9.34
C VAL A 52 -1.81 -2.09 10.36
N ALA A 53 -2.19 -3.30 9.92
CA ALA A 53 -2.65 -4.33 10.83
C ALA A 53 -1.57 -4.62 11.89
N LYS A 54 -1.98 -4.75 13.17
CA LYS A 54 -1.05 -4.95 14.30
C LYS A 54 -0.05 -6.08 14.04
N VAL A 55 -0.48 -7.18 13.42
CA VAL A 55 0.37 -8.34 13.09
C VAL A 55 1.49 -7.98 12.10
N CYS A 56 1.21 -7.15 11.09
CA CYS A 56 2.23 -6.65 10.17
C CYS A 56 3.12 -5.59 10.83
N GLN A 57 2.58 -4.77 11.73
CA GLN A 57 3.37 -3.81 12.49
C GLN A 57 4.40 -4.49 13.41
N PHE A 58 4.09 -5.68 13.94
CA PHE A 58 5.07 -6.48 14.69
C PHE A 58 6.28 -6.87 13.85
N ILE A 59 6.10 -7.23 12.57
CA ILE A 59 7.21 -7.54 11.66
C ILE A 59 8.08 -6.28 11.42
N ILE A 60 7.45 -5.12 11.24
CA ILE A 60 8.16 -3.83 11.10
C ILE A 60 8.94 -3.48 12.37
N TYR A 61 8.34 -3.72 13.55
CA TYR A 61 8.99 -3.47 14.84
C TYR A 61 10.16 -4.42 15.09
N ILE A 62 10.03 -5.71 14.76
CA ILE A 62 11.11 -6.69 14.85
C ILE A 62 12.24 -6.32 13.88
N PHE A 63 11.92 -5.89 12.65
CA PHE A 63 12.92 -5.45 11.68
C PHE A 63 13.63 -4.17 12.15
N LYS A 64 12.91 -3.21 12.72
CA LYS A 64 13.50 -2.01 13.36
C LYS A 64 14.38 -2.36 14.55
N ARG A 65 14.00 -3.35 15.37
CA ARG A 65 14.74 -3.74 16.58
C ARG A 65 15.97 -4.60 16.30
N ASN A 66 16.02 -5.32 15.18
CA ASN A 66 17.18 -6.12 14.77
C ASN A 66 18.21 -5.33 13.93
N PHE A 67 17.88 -4.10 13.51
CA PHE A 67 18.78 -3.22 12.74
C PHE A 67 19.29 -2.01 13.55
N TYR A 68 19.03 -1.95 14.86
CA TYR A 68 19.62 -1.00 15.82
C TYR A 68 20.30 -1.75 16.96
#